data_AF-A0A9Q9EUM8-F1
#
_entry.id   AF-A0A9Q9EUM8-F1
#
_cell.length_a   1.000
_cell.length_b   1.000
_cell.length_c   1.000
_cell.angle_alpha   90.00
_cell.angle_beta   90.00
_cell.angle_gamma   90.00
#
_symmetry.space_group_name_H-M   'P 1'
#
loop_
_entity.id
_entity.type
_entity.pdbx_description
1 polymer ?
#
loop_
_entity_poly.entity_id
_entity_poly.type
_entity_poly.pdbx_seq_one_letter_code
_entity_poly.pdbx_strand_id
1 'polypeptide(L)'
;MFFVSLITVIITVSIFALAARILIAYWVYKDAQERNDEALVWVLIVFFLSAVLGLILYLVAARKSRRIKCSSCGFTQAAGIPYCGSCGKQMPSVSEAVNKRSKANLWPLITAGILTLLSLIFSIILSIYIFKSAVNGEIENFFPNTDIALMQSQTNFNNLYRASFKYKTSEKFNTFTIKEGKNLKCSWNIDSGNISVEISFGEKIIKSFDNNKDGNILNTEIDMSDYVGKKIKLKIKCSKASGSFEFSAR
;
A
#
# COMPACT_ATOMS: atom_id res chain seq x y z
N MET A 1 -1.68 10.07 18.60
CA MET A 1 -1.27 10.60 17.28
C MET A 1 -1.97 9.92 16.11
N PHE A 2 -2.05 8.58 16.07
CA PHE A 2 -2.71 7.83 14.98
C PHE A 2 -4.15 8.28 14.64
N PHE A 3 -5.03 8.43 15.64
CA PHE A 3 -6.41 8.89 15.42
C PHE A 3 -6.51 10.30 14.81
N VAL A 4 -5.62 11.21 15.23
CA VAL A 4 -5.57 12.57 14.66
C VAL A 4 -5.16 12.52 13.20
N SER A 5 -4.17 11.72 12.85
CA SER A 5 -3.75 11.52 11.46
C SER A 5 -4.85 10.90 10.59
N LEU A 6 -5.58 9.91 11.11
CA LEU A 6 -6.72 9.29 10.42
C LEU A 6 -7.82 10.33 10.11
N ILE A 7 -8.20 11.12 11.11
CA ILE A 7 -9.21 12.18 10.96
C ILE A 7 -8.76 13.21 9.92
N THR A 8 -7.49 13.63 9.96
CA THR A 8 -6.93 14.56 8.97
C THR A 8 -7.03 14.00 7.55
N VAL A 9 -6.68 12.73 7.31
CA VAL A 9 -6.81 12.10 5.98
C VAL A 9 -8.27 12.13 5.51
N ILE A 10 -9.21 11.74 6.37
CA ILE A 10 -10.64 11.69 6.02
C ILE A 10 -11.15 13.10 5.64
N ILE A 11 -10.80 14.11 6.43
CA ILE A 11 -11.20 15.51 6.17
C ILE A 11 -10.60 15.98 4.84
N THR A 12 -9.30 15.77 4.63
CA THR A 12 -8.61 16.19 3.40
C THR A 12 -9.24 15.54 2.17
N VAL A 13 -9.44 14.22 2.17
CA VAL A 13 -10.06 13.49 1.06
C VAL A 13 -11.50 13.98 0.81
N SER A 14 -12.27 14.22 1.88
CA SER A 14 -13.64 14.72 1.77
C SER A 14 -13.71 16.11 1.12
N ILE A 15 -12.79 17.01 1.48
CA ILE A 15 -12.70 18.36 0.89
C ILE A 15 -12.36 18.28 -0.61
N PHE A 16 -11.35 17.49 -0.99
CA PHE A 16 -10.99 17.33 -2.40
C PHE A 16 -12.11 16.68 -3.22
N ALA A 17 -12.78 15.67 -2.66
CA ALA A 17 -13.94 15.05 -3.31
C ALA A 17 -15.08 16.04 -3.52
N LEU A 18 -15.36 16.90 -2.53
CA LEU A 18 -16.37 17.96 -2.65
C LEU A 18 -15.98 18.99 -3.72
N ALA A 19 -14.72 19.44 -3.73
CA ALA A 19 -14.22 20.37 -4.74
C ALA A 19 -14.34 19.79 -6.16
N ALA A 20 -13.99 18.52 -6.36
CA ALA A 20 -14.15 17.84 -7.64
C ALA A 20 -15.63 17.76 -8.08
N ARG A 21 -16.55 17.47 -7.14
CA ARG A 21 -18.00 17.48 -7.42
C ARG A 21 -18.49 18.85 -7.87
N ILE A 22 -18.05 19.92 -7.20
CA ILE A 22 -18.42 21.29 -7.54
C ILE A 22 -17.90 21.66 -8.94
N LEU A 23 -16.67 21.28 -9.29
CA LEU A 23 -16.12 21.51 -10.64
C LEU A 23 -16.91 20.80 -11.73
N ILE A 24 -17.31 19.54 -11.49
CA ILE A 24 -18.13 18.77 -12.42
C ILE A 24 -19.52 19.40 -12.53
N ALA A 25 -20.15 19.77 -11.42
CA ALA A 25 -21.45 20.44 -11.40
C ALA A 25 -21.41 21.79 -12.15
N TYR A 26 -20.36 22.58 -11.93
CA TYR A 26 -20.14 23.85 -12.65
C TYR A 26 -20.02 23.63 -14.16
N TRP A 27 -19.28 22.60 -14.57
CA TRP A 27 -19.17 22.25 -15.98
C TRP A 27 -20.53 21.85 -16.58
N VAL A 28 -21.29 21.00 -15.88
CA VAL A 28 -22.63 20.57 -16.27
C VAL A 28 -23.59 21.75 -16.40
N TYR A 29 -23.52 22.70 -15.45
CA TYR A 29 -24.32 23.92 -15.49
C TYR A 29 -24.04 24.72 -16.77
N LYS A 30 -22.76 24.99 -17.05
CA LYS A 30 -22.35 25.77 -18.22
C LYS A 30 -22.71 25.06 -19.53
N ASP A 31 -22.45 23.76 -19.61
CA ASP A 31 -22.74 22.93 -20.79
C ASP A 31 -24.27 22.78 -21.03
N ALA A 32 -25.09 22.80 -19.98
CA ALA A 32 -26.56 22.80 -20.09
C ALA A 32 -27.12 24.18 -20.45
N GLN A 33 -26.57 25.25 -19.88
CA GLN A 33 -26.97 26.63 -20.16
C GLN A 33 -26.70 26.99 -21.63
N GLU A 34 -25.56 26.59 -22.18
CA GLU A 34 -25.24 26.76 -23.61
C GLU A 34 -26.23 26.01 -24.53
N ARG A 35 -26.92 24.99 -24.01
CA ARG A 35 -27.91 24.19 -24.75
C ARG A 35 -29.36 24.60 -24.53
N ASN A 36 -29.64 25.61 -23.69
CA ASN A 36 -30.99 25.98 -23.27
C ASN A 36 -31.78 24.82 -22.63
N ASP A 37 -31.08 23.88 -21.99
CA ASP A 37 -31.69 22.82 -21.17
C ASP A 37 -31.89 23.33 -19.72
N GLU A 38 -32.69 22.59 -18.93
CA GLU A 38 -32.87 22.86 -17.50
C GLU A 38 -31.60 22.57 -16.70
N ALA A 39 -30.67 23.53 -16.70
CA ALA A 39 -29.33 23.37 -16.13
C ALA A 39 -29.36 23.00 -14.64
N LEU A 40 -30.26 23.60 -13.86
CA LEU A 40 -30.35 23.36 -12.41
C LEU A 40 -30.73 21.90 -12.08
N VAL A 41 -31.66 21.31 -12.84
CA VAL A 41 -32.09 19.92 -12.63
C VAL A 41 -30.91 18.97 -12.86
N TRP A 42 -30.14 19.18 -13.94
CA TRP A 42 -28.96 18.37 -14.23
C TRP A 42 -27.85 18.54 -13.20
N VAL A 43 -27.64 19.76 -12.70
CA VAL A 43 -26.68 20.02 -11.62
C VAL A 43 -27.06 19.26 -10.35
N LEU A 44 -28.32 19.32 -9.93
CA LEU A 44 -28.81 18.62 -8.74
C LEU A 44 -28.64 17.10 -8.88
N ILE A 45 -29.02 16.54 -10.03
CA ILE A 45 -28.83 15.11 -10.31
C ILE A 45 -27.34 14.75 -10.21
N VAL A 46 -26.45 15.49 -10.87
CA VAL A 46 -25.01 15.17 -10.89
C VAL A 46 -24.35 15.35 -9.52
N PHE A 47 -24.83 16.31 -8.72
CA PHE A 47 -24.27 16.62 -7.40
C PHE A 47 -24.66 15.59 -6.33
N PHE A 48 -25.92 15.13 -6.34
CA PHE A 48 -26.45 14.18 -5.36
C PHE A 48 -26.23 12.71 -5.74
N LEU A 49 -26.18 12.39 -7.03
CA LEU A 49 -25.67 11.09 -7.47
C LEU A 49 -24.15 11.02 -7.24
N SER A 50 -23.58 9.83 -7.42
CA SER A 50 -22.12 9.76 -7.54
C SER A 50 -21.66 10.63 -8.71
N ALA A 51 -20.56 11.37 -8.54
CA ALA A 51 -20.06 12.29 -9.55
C ALA A 51 -19.89 11.63 -10.93
N VAL A 52 -19.42 10.39 -10.94
CA VAL A 52 -19.22 9.59 -12.17
C VAL A 52 -20.56 9.15 -12.77
N LEU A 53 -21.44 8.52 -11.99
CA LEU A 53 -22.73 8.06 -12.51
C LEU A 53 -23.62 9.22 -12.97
N GLY A 54 -23.64 10.32 -12.21
CA GLY A 54 -24.36 11.53 -12.58
C GLY A 54 -23.84 12.11 -13.90
N LEU A 55 -22.53 12.21 -14.05
CA LEU A 55 -21.91 12.69 -15.29
C LEU A 55 -22.22 11.76 -16.48
N ILE A 56 -22.11 10.44 -16.31
CA ILE A 56 -22.46 9.47 -17.37
C ILE A 56 -23.93 9.62 -17.77
N LEU A 57 -24.83 9.70 -16.79
CA LEU A 57 -26.25 9.90 -17.02
C LEU A 57 -26.51 11.21 -17.79
N TYR A 58 -25.87 12.31 -17.41
CA TYR A 58 -25.97 13.58 -18.11
C TYR A 58 -25.47 13.50 -19.56
N LEU A 59 -24.33 12.84 -19.78
CA LEU A 59 -23.76 12.67 -21.13
C LEU A 59 -24.67 11.84 -22.04
N VAL A 60 -25.35 10.83 -21.50
CA VAL A 60 -26.23 9.95 -22.29
C VAL A 60 -27.62 10.56 -22.47
N ALA A 61 -28.25 11.02 -21.39
CA ALA A 61 -29.64 11.47 -21.42
C ALA A 61 -29.77 12.92 -21.89
N ALA A 62 -29.06 13.85 -21.26
CA ALA A 62 -29.15 15.27 -21.62
C ALA A 62 -28.44 15.54 -22.94
N ARG A 63 -27.14 15.21 -22.99
CA ARG A 63 -26.23 15.70 -24.03
C ARG A 63 -26.42 15.00 -25.38
N LYS A 64 -26.88 13.75 -25.40
CA LYS A 64 -27.19 13.04 -26.65
C LYS A 64 -28.59 13.37 -27.18
N SER A 65 -29.53 13.75 -26.31
CA SER A 65 -30.88 14.14 -26.73
C SER A 65 -30.84 15.52 -27.37
N ARG A 66 -31.01 15.59 -28.68
CA ARG A 66 -31.10 16.87 -29.39
C ARG A 66 -32.56 17.32 -29.37
N ARG A 67 -32.83 18.49 -28.83
CA ARG A 67 -34.14 19.14 -28.87
C ARG A 67 -34.09 20.27 -29.90
N ILE A 68 -35.13 20.40 -30.73
CA ILE A 68 -35.29 21.51 -31.67
C ILE A 68 -36.62 22.22 -31.40
N LYS A 69 -36.62 23.55 -31.53
CA LYS A 69 -37.81 24.38 -31.36
C LYS A 69 -38.41 24.70 -32.73
N CYS A 70 -39.71 24.49 -32.88
CA CYS A 70 -40.41 24.85 -34.11
C CYS A 70 -40.41 26.37 -34.30
N SER A 71 -40.01 26.85 -35.48
CA SER A 71 -39.99 28.28 -35.83
C SER A 71 -41.37 28.91 -35.96
N SER A 72 -42.42 28.11 -36.17
CA SER A 72 -43.78 28.61 -36.39
C SER A 72 -44.69 28.59 -35.18
N CYS A 73 -44.56 27.59 -34.30
CA CYS A 73 -45.43 27.47 -33.11
C CYS A 73 -44.65 27.47 -31.78
N GLY A 74 -43.32 27.38 -31.82
CA GLY A 74 -42.49 27.35 -30.62
C GLY A 74 -42.48 26.00 -29.87
N PHE A 75 -43.16 24.96 -30.36
CA PHE A 75 -43.14 23.64 -29.75
C PHE A 75 -41.74 22.99 -29.83
N THR A 76 -41.27 22.42 -28.72
CA THR A 76 -39.96 21.78 -28.62
C THR A 76 -40.10 20.26 -28.67
N GLN A 77 -39.43 19.61 -29.62
CA GLN A 77 -39.44 18.15 -29.78
C GLN A 77 -38.05 17.60 -30.08
N ALA A 78 -37.91 16.27 -30.11
CA ALA A 78 -36.66 15.62 -30.48
C ALA A 78 -36.25 15.94 -31.93
N ALA A 79 -34.96 16.20 -32.16
CA ALA A 79 -34.40 16.38 -33.48
C ALA A 79 -34.46 15.07 -34.28
N GLY A 80 -34.72 15.16 -35.59
CA GLY A 80 -34.85 14.00 -36.47
C GLY A 80 -36.27 13.65 -36.86
N ILE A 81 -37.26 14.31 -36.25
CA ILE A 81 -38.66 14.19 -36.66
C ILE A 81 -38.92 15.25 -37.76
N PRO A 82 -39.32 14.85 -38.98
CA PRO A 82 -39.41 15.75 -40.14
C PRO A 82 -40.54 16.79 -40.05
N TYR A 83 -41.57 16.52 -39.25
CA TYR A 83 -42.73 17.40 -39.07
C TYR A 83 -42.95 17.74 -37.58
N CYS A 84 -43.48 18.92 -37.32
CA CYS A 84 -43.81 19.35 -35.96
C CYS A 84 -45.04 18.57 -35.44
N GLY A 85 -44.93 17.96 -34.25
CA GLY A 85 -46.02 17.21 -33.63
C GLY A 85 -47.19 18.05 -33.12
N SER A 86 -47.05 19.38 -33.10
CA SER A 86 -48.09 20.32 -32.66
C SER A 86 -48.76 21.04 -33.84
N CYS A 87 -47.97 21.63 -34.76
CA CYS A 87 -48.51 22.44 -35.86
C CYS A 87 -48.37 21.81 -37.26
N GLY A 88 -47.76 20.62 -37.38
CA GLY A 88 -47.61 19.89 -38.66
C GLY A 88 -46.60 20.47 -39.65
N LYS A 89 -46.00 21.64 -39.39
CA LYS A 89 -45.02 22.24 -40.31
C LYS A 89 -43.70 21.46 -40.34
N GLN A 90 -43.04 21.50 -41.49
CA GLN A 90 -41.75 20.86 -41.69
C GLN A 90 -40.67 21.47 -40.78
N MET A 91 -39.90 20.60 -40.13
CA MET A 91 -38.80 20.99 -39.25
C MET A 91 -37.50 21.18 -40.05
N PRO A 92 -36.60 22.08 -39.62
CA PRO A 92 -35.29 22.22 -40.23
C PRO A 92 -34.49 20.92 -40.13
N SER A 93 -33.64 20.68 -41.13
CA SER A 93 -32.92 19.42 -41.29
C SER A 93 -31.88 19.20 -40.18
N VAL A 94 -31.67 17.94 -39.79
CA VAL A 94 -30.76 17.57 -38.68
C VAL A 94 -29.32 18.03 -38.93
N SER A 95 -28.89 18.14 -40.19
CA SER A 95 -27.52 18.50 -40.57
C SER A 95 -27.12 19.91 -40.11
N GLU A 96 -28.04 20.88 -40.14
CA GLU A 96 -27.78 22.25 -39.70
C GLU A 96 -27.64 22.34 -38.17
N ALA A 97 -28.40 21.52 -37.43
CA ALA A 97 -28.26 21.39 -35.98
C ALA A 97 -27.00 20.61 -35.55
N VAL A 98 -26.43 19.76 -36.41
CA VAL A 98 -25.19 19.01 -36.15
C VAL A 98 -23.96 19.91 -36.21
N ASN A 99 -23.94 20.88 -37.12
CA ASN A 99 -22.75 21.68 -37.38
C ASN A 99 -22.47 22.74 -36.29
N LYS A 100 -23.50 23.18 -35.55
CA LYS A 100 -23.37 24.17 -34.46
C LYS A 100 -22.91 23.56 -33.12
N ARG A 101 -22.17 22.45 -33.14
CA ARG A 101 -21.66 21.82 -31.91
C ARG A 101 -20.61 22.74 -31.28
N SER A 102 -21.04 23.55 -30.30
CA SER A 102 -20.13 24.22 -29.37
C SER A 102 -19.18 23.18 -28.80
N LYS A 103 -17.87 23.36 -29.00
CA LYS A 103 -16.86 22.58 -28.29
C LYS A 103 -16.95 22.97 -26.82
N ALA A 104 -17.76 22.24 -26.05
CA ALA A 104 -17.86 22.47 -24.63
C ALA A 104 -16.47 22.43 -23.99
N ASN A 105 -16.15 23.43 -23.17
CA ASN A 105 -14.84 23.59 -22.55
C ASN A 105 -14.60 22.43 -21.57
N LEU A 106 -13.87 21.40 -21.98
CA LEU A 106 -13.67 20.17 -21.20
C LEU A 106 -12.70 20.34 -20.01
N TRP A 107 -11.98 21.47 -19.96
CA TRP A 107 -10.95 21.76 -18.96
C TRP A 107 -11.38 21.50 -17.49
N PRO A 108 -12.58 21.92 -17.03
CA PRO A 108 -12.98 21.67 -15.64
C PRO A 108 -13.12 20.19 -15.29
N LEU A 109 -13.50 19.33 -16.26
CA LEU A 109 -13.56 17.88 -16.05
C LEU A 109 -12.16 17.28 -15.93
N ILE A 110 -11.22 17.75 -16.75
CA ILE A 110 -9.81 17.33 -16.68
C ILE A 110 -9.22 17.77 -15.34
N THR A 111 -9.45 19.01 -14.92
CA THR A 111 -9.02 19.53 -13.62
C THR A 111 -9.60 18.71 -12.47
N ALA A 112 -10.90 18.38 -12.50
CA ALA A 112 -11.52 17.55 -11.48
C ALA A 112 -10.89 16.14 -11.43
N GLY A 113 -10.64 15.52 -12.59
CA GLY A 113 -9.98 14.22 -12.67
C GLY A 113 -8.56 14.25 -12.09
N ILE A 114 -7.73 15.20 -12.53
CA ILE A 114 -6.36 15.36 -12.02
C ILE A 114 -6.37 15.63 -10.51
N LEU A 115 -7.25 16.50 -10.03
CA LEU A 115 -7.38 16.82 -8.60
C LEU A 115 -7.70 15.58 -7.76
N THR A 116 -8.61 14.72 -8.24
CA THR A 116 -8.93 13.46 -7.55
C THR A 116 -7.76 12.48 -7.55
N LEU A 117 -7.03 12.36 -8.66
CA LEU A 117 -5.85 11.49 -8.73
C LEU A 117 -4.72 11.97 -7.80
N LEU A 118 -4.44 13.27 -7.77
CA LEU A 118 -3.45 13.86 -6.88
C LEU A 118 -3.83 13.65 -5.40
N SER A 119 -5.11 13.82 -5.07
CA SER A 119 -5.62 13.56 -3.72
C SER A 119 -5.42 12.10 -3.29
N LEU A 120 -5.68 11.15 -4.20
CA LEU A 120 -5.46 9.73 -3.94
C LEU A 120 -3.97 9.42 -3.73
N ILE A 121 -3.09 9.93 -4.59
CA ILE A 121 -1.64 9.73 -4.46
C ILE A 121 -1.13 10.30 -3.12
N PHE A 122 -1.56 11.52 -2.77
CA PHE A 122 -1.21 12.14 -1.49
C PHE A 122 -1.67 11.30 -0.29
N SER A 123 -2.90 10.76 -0.34
CA SER A 123 -3.43 9.91 0.72
C SER A 123 -2.63 8.62 0.91
N ILE A 124 -2.14 8.01 -0.18
CA ILE A 124 -1.31 6.80 -0.14
C ILE A 124 0.05 7.11 0.50
N ILE A 125 0.69 8.21 0.09
CA ILE A 125 1.98 8.64 0.64
C ILE A 125 1.86 8.91 2.15
N LEU A 126 0.81 9.63 2.54
CA LEU A 126 0.55 9.94 3.94
C LEU A 126 0.26 8.68 4.76
N SER A 127 -0.48 7.71 4.20
CA SER A 127 -0.72 6.41 4.82
C SER A 127 0.58 5.64 5.07
N ILE A 128 1.49 5.60 4.08
CA ILE A 128 2.82 4.96 4.23
C ILE A 128 3.64 5.65 5.33
N TYR A 129 3.58 6.98 5.41
CA TYR A 129 4.27 7.73 6.46
C TYR A 129 3.71 7.42 7.86
N ILE A 130 2.37 7.40 8.01
CA ILE A 130 1.71 7.02 9.27
C ILE A 130 2.09 5.59 9.66
N PHE A 131 2.04 4.65 8.70
CA PHE A 131 2.45 3.27 8.93
C PHE A 131 3.89 3.16 9.40
N LYS A 132 4.83 3.86 8.76
CA LYS A 132 6.23 3.93 9.19
C LYS A 132 6.36 4.50 10.61
N SER A 133 5.58 5.52 10.98
CA SER A 133 5.61 6.10 12.32
C SER A 133 5.06 5.15 13.40
N ALA A 134 4.01 4.38 13.09
CA ALA A 134 3.47 3.37 14.00
C ALA A 134 4.46 2.21 14.19
N VAL A 135 5.05 1.74 13.09
CA VAL A 135 6.05 0.66 13.05
C VAL A 135 7.33 1.03 13.80
N ASN A 136 7.82 2.27 13.67
CA ASN A 136 9.10 2.67 14.26
C ASN A 136 9.06 2.93 15.78
N GLY A 137 7.89 3.24 16.36
CA GLY A 137 7.74 3.53 17.79
C GLY A 137 7.18 2.37 18.63
N GLU A 138 6.39 1.50 18.02
CA GLU A 138 5.71 0.41 18.74
C GLU A 138 6.40 -0.95 18.55
N ILE A 139 7.09 -1.23 17.44
CA ILE A 139 7.64 -2.59 17.22
C ILE A 139 8.72 -2.98 18.23
N GLU A 140 9.54 -2.03 18.72
CA GLU A 140 10.55 -2.33 19.74
C GLU A 140 9.92 -2.65 21.11
N ASN A 141 8.74 -2.07 21.42
CA ASN A 141 8.05 -2.24 22.71
C ASN A 141 6.95 -3.32 22.69
N PHE A 142 6.37 -3.60 21.52
CA PHE A 142 5.28 -4.57 21.37
C PHE A 142 5.79 -6.00 21.20
N PHE A 143 7.03 -6.16 20.75
CA PHE A 143 7.66 -7.46 20.61
C PHE A 143 9.01 -7.54 21.32
N PRO A 144 9.03 -7.47 22.67
CA PRO A 144 10.23 -7.84 23.41
C PRO A 144 10.52 -9.31 23.11
N ASN A 145 11.70 -9.60 22.56
CA ASN A 145 12.12 -10.94 22.13
C ASN A 145 11.36 -11.50 20.90
N THR A 146 11.23 -10.70 19.83
CA THR A 146 10.80 -11.25 18.54
C THR A 146 11.80 -12.28 18.04
N ASP A 147 11.35 -13.52 17.81
CA ASP A 147 12.08 -14.57 17.07
C ASP A 147 11.60 -14.52 15.60
N ILE A 148 12.11 -13.53 14.86
CA ILE A 148 11.81 -13.37 13.43
C ILE A 148 13.02 -13.90 12.65
N ALA A 149 12.82 -14.98 11.91
CA ALA A 149 13.79 -15.50 10.97
C ALA A 149 13.16 -15.56 9.56
N LEU A 150 13.80 -14.94 8.58
CA LEU A 150 13.39 -14.98 7.17
C LEU A 150 14.39 -15.80 6.37
N MET A 151 13.85 -16.69 5.51
CA MET A 151 14.61 -17.64 4.68
C MET A 151 15.61 -18.45 5.53
N GLN A 152 15.12 -19.06 6.61
CA GLN A 152 15.94 -19.89 7.48
C GLN A 152 15.96 -21.35 7.00
N SER A 153 17.16 -21.92 6.90
CA SER A 153 17.36 -23.37 6.80
C SER A 153 18.16 -23.84 8.01
N GLN A 154 17.73 -24.95 8.62
CA GLN A 154 18.41 -25.57 9.76
C GLN A 154 18.65 -27.05 9.47
N THR A 155 19.85 -27.54 9.79
CA THR A 155 20.21 -28.95 9.69
C THR A 155 20.86 -29.40 10.99
N ASN A 156 20.39 -30.51 11.55
CA ASN A 156 20.94 -31.14 12.74
C ASN A 156 21.18 -32.62 12.45
N PHE A 157 22.43 -33.00 12.18
CA PHE A 157 22.78 -34.36 11.80
C PHE A 157 24.17 -34.73 12.32
N ASN A 158 24.30 -35.87 13.01
CA ASN A 158 25.57 -36.45 13.44
C ASN A 158 26.55 -35.45 14.11
N ASN A 159 26.12 -34.81 15.20
CA ASN A 159 26.88 -33.79 15.95
C ASN A 159 27.23 -32.51 15.16
N LEU A 160 26.60 -32.31 13.99
CA LEU A 160 26.66 -31.10 13.19
C LEU A 160 25.34 -30.32 13.31
N TYR A 161 25.42 -29.07 13.78
CA TYR A 161 24.32 -28.11 13.75
C TYR A 161 24.69 -26.94 12.84
N ARG A 162 23.97 -26.81 11.73
CA ARG A 162 24.15 -25.73 10.76
C ARG A 162 22.85 -24.95 10.62
N ALA A 163 22.93 -23.62 10.67
CA ALA A 163 21.81 -22.76 10.33
C ALA A 163 22.25 -21.65 9.37
N SER A 164 21.43 -21.37 8.37
CA SER A 164 21.58 -20.25 7.45
C SER A 164 20.31 -19.39 7.47
N PHE A 165 20.46 -18.07 7.50
CA PHE A 165 19.35 -17.12 7.54
C PHE A 165 19.71 -15.82 6.80
N LYS A 166 18.76 -15.30 6.02
CA LYS A 166 18.92 -14.01 5.33
C LYS A 166 18.61 -12.82 6.23
N TYR A 167 17.73 -13.02 7.22
CA TYR A 167 17.47 -12.05 8.27
C TYR A 167 17.06 -12.79 9.54
N LYS A 168 17.69 -12.48 10.67
CA LYS A 168 17.32 -13.04 11.97
C LYS A 168 17.47 -12.02 13.08
N THR A 169 16.38 -11.81 13.80
CA THR A 169 16.34 -11.13 15.10
C THR A 169 15.71 -12.12 16.05
N SER A 170 16.47 -12.60 17.05
CA SER A 170 16.02 -13.64 17.97
C SER A 170 16.91 -13.72 19.21
N GLU A 171 16.34 -13.98 20.38
CA GLU A 171 17.05 -14.44 21.56
C GLU A 171 16.62 -15.89 21.86
N LYS A 172 17.36 -16.87 21.31
CA LYS A 172 16.97 -18.28 21.39
C LYS A 172 18.03 -19.13 22.09
N PHE A 173 17.55 -19.99 22.99
CA PHE A 173 18.34 -21.02 23.64
C PHE A 173 18.21 -22.32 22.86
N ASN A 174 19.31 -22.82 22.31
CA ASN A 174 19.37 -24.15 21.74
C ASN A 174 20.17 -25.05 22.69
N THR A 175 19.60 -26.20 23.07
CA THR A 175 20.30 -27.19 23.90
C THR A 175 20.77 -28.32 23.01
N PHE A 176 22.06 -28.66 23.08
CA PHE A 176 22.62 -29.81 22.37
C PHE A 176 23.27 -30.76 23.39
N THR A 177 23.16 -32.06 23.12
CA THR A 177 23.86 -33.10 23.90
C THR A 177 25.04 -33.58 23.08
N ILE A 178 26.26 -33.35 23.55
CA ILE A 178 27.46 -33.86 22.89
C ILE A 178 27.53 -35.36 23.21
N LYS A 179 27.24 -36.20 22.20
CA LYS A 179 27.24 -37.65 22.35
C LYS A 179 28.66 -38.21 22.28
N GLU A 180 29.47 -37.76 21.32
CA GLU A 180 30.87 -38.15 21.16
C GLU A 180 31.64 -37.00 20.49
N GLY A 181 32.71 -36.53 21.13
CA GLY A 181 33.62 -35.51 20.60
C GLY A 181 34.34 -34.75 21.71
N LYS A 182 35.66 -34.56 21.57
CA LYS A 182 36.52 -33.85 22.52
C LYS A 182 36.54 -32.34 22.27
N ASN A 183 36.34 -31.91 21.02
CA ASN A 183 36.46 -30.51 20.62
C ASN A 183 35.20 -30.02 19.90
N LEU A 184 34.68 -28.85 20.30
CA LEU A 184 33.62 -28.16 19.57
C LEU A 184 34.24 -27.13 18.64
N LYS A 185 34.05 -27.33 17.34
CA LYS A 185 34.38 -26.34 16.31
C LYS A 185 33.17 -25.47 16.04
N CYS A 186 33.31 -24.17 16.30
CA CYS A 186 32.31 -23.16 16.01
C CYS A 186 32.81 -22.30 14.84
N SER A 187 32.08 -22.33 13.71
CA SER A 187 32.35 -21.53 12.53
C SER A 187 31.19 -20.59 12.26
N TRP A 188 31.47 -19.29 12.20
CA TRP A 188 30.47 -18.24 11.98
C TRP A 188 30.81 -17.47 10.73
N ASN A 189 29.85 -17.29 9.84
CA ASN A 189 29.98 -16.43 8.66
C ASN A 189 28.82 -15.43 8.69
N ILE A 190 29.10 -14.20 9.14
CA ILE A 190 28.11 -13.15 9.34
C ILE A 190 28.32 -12.09 8.25
N ASP A 191 27.33 -11.96 7.37
CA ASP A 191 27.37 -11.01 6.26
C ASP A 191 27.07 -9.59 6.73
N SER A 192 26.14 -9.44 7.69
CA SER A 192 25.86 -8.16 8.35
C SER A 192 25.11 -8.31 9.68
N GLY A 193 25.33 -7.37 10.61
CA GLY A 193 24.58 -7.24 11.86
C GLY A 193 25.25 -7.87 13.09
N ASN A 194 24.61 -7.73 14.26
CA ASN A 194 25.23 -8.09 15.53
C ASN A 194 24.77 -9.48 16.00
N ILE A 195 25.75 -10.35 16.34
CA ILE A 195 25.47 -11.65 16.94
C ILE A 195 26.30 -11.80 18.21
N SER A 196 25.61 -12.07 19.32
CA SER A 196 26.20 -12.46 20.60
C SER A 196 25.89 -13.93 20.85
N VAL A 197 26.93 -14.70 21.17
CA VAL A 197 26.82 -16.13 21.41
C VAL A 197 27.40 -16.44 22.77
N GLU A 198 26.57 -17.01 23.63
CA GLU A 198 26.93 -17.38 24.98
C GLU A 198 26.79 -18.89 25.14
N ILE A 199 27.90 -19.57 25.44
CA ILE A 199 27.94 -21.01 25.69
C ILE A 199 27.93 -21.23 27.21
N SER A 200 26.86 -21.85 27.72
CA SER A 200 26.67 -22.11 29.14
C SER A 200 26.56 -23.60 29.44
N PHE A 201 27.19 -24.02 30.54
CA PHE A 201 27.08 -25.36 31.10
C PHE A 201 26.46 -25.30 32.50
N GLY A 202 25.22 -25.74 32.62
CA GLY A 202 24.44 -25.52 33.86
C GLY A 202 24.23 -24.02 34.10
N GLU A 203 24.77 -23.51 35.20
CA GLU A 203 24.79 -22.07 35.56
C GLU A 203 26.14 -21.39 35.26
N LYS A 204 27.15 -22.13 34.77
CA LYS A 204 28.49 -21.60 34.51
C LYS A 204 28.66 -21.25 33.04
N ILE A 205 28.96 -19.98 32.77
CA ILE A 205 29.29 -19.48 31.43
C ILE A 205 30.71 -19.94 31.09
N ILE A 206 30.86 -20.69 29.99
CA ILE A 206 32.15 -21.23 29.56
C ILE A 206 32.88 -20.19 28.70
N LYS A 207 32.20 -19.64 27.68
CA LYS A 207 32.72 -18.57 26.81
C LYS A 207 31.58 -17.73 26.25
N SER A 208 31.83 -16.42 26.14
CA SER A 208 30.99 -15.46 25.41
C SER A 208 31.76 -14.96 24.20
N PHE A 209 31.09 -14.89 23.04
CA PHE A 209 31.61 -14.26 21.84
C PHE A 209 30.64 -13.18 21.40
N ASP A 210 31.13 -11.94 21.36
CA ASP A 210 30.42 -10.82 20.76
C ASP A 210 31.09 -10.50 19.43
N ASN A 211 30.43 -10.85 18.32
CA ASN A 211 30.88 -10.38 17.01
C ASN A 211 30.10 -9.12 16.66
N ASN A 212 30.78 -7.98 16.81
CA ASN A 212 30.25 -6.64 16.54
C ASN A 212 30.79 -6.08 15.21
N LYS A 213 31.25 -6.92 14.27
CA LYS A 213 31.83 -6.45 13.01
C LYS A 213 31.41 -7.31 11.82
N ASP A 214 30.80 -6.64 10.85
CA ASP A 214 30.42 -7.14 9.54
C ASP A 214 31.61 -7.82 8.84
N GLY A 215 31.38 -8.98 8.21
CA GLY A 215 32.35 -9.64 7.32
C GLY A 215 33.44 -10.50 7.99
N ASN A 216 33.30 -10.84 9.28
CA ASN A 216 34.29 -11.68 9.97
C ASN A 216 33.89 -13.16 10.03
N ILE A 217 34.74 -14.02 9.47
CA ILE A 217 34.70 -15.47 9.67
C ILE A 217 35.48 -15.79 10.94
N LEU A 218 34.78 -16.17 12.01
CA LEU A 218 35.41 -16.61 13.26
C LEU A 218 35.31 -18.13 13.35
N ASN A 219 36.48 -18.78 13.37
CA ASN A 219 36.62 -20.19 13.67
C ASN A 219 37.20 -20.31 15.08
N THR A 220 36.42 -20.85 16.03
CA THR A 220 36.91 -21.11 17.38
C THR A 220 36.77 -22.58 17.70
N GLU A 221 37.86 -23.18 18.13
CA GLU A 221 37.87 -24.53 18.70
C GLU A 221 37.87 -24.41 20.22
N ILE A 222 36.92 -25.08 20.85
CA ILE A 222 36.80 -25.13 22.31
C ILE A 222 37.02 -26.58 22.71
N ASP A 223 38.07 -26.81 23.50
CA ASP A 223 38.30 -28.10 24.15
C ASP A 223 37.18 -28.32 25.18
N MET A 224 36.42 -29.40 25.00
CA MET A 224 35.26 -29.78 25.81
C MET A 224 35.47 -31.14 26.49
N SER A 225 36.72 -31.58 26.63
CA SER A 225 37.10 -32.90 27.19
C SER A 225 36.49 -33.18 28.58
N ASP A 226 36.24 -32.15 29.40
CA ASP A 226 35.65 -32.29 30.75
C ASP A 226 34.11 -32.43 30.77
N TYR A 227 33.46 -32.26 29.61
CA TYR A 227 32.01 -32.13 29.46
C TYR A 227 31.37 -33.23 28.58
N VAL A 228 32.13 -34.25 28.20
CA VAL A 228 31.66 -35.42 27.43
C VAL A 228 30.46 -36.08 28.14
N GLY A 229 29.36 -36.26 27.41
CA GLY A 229 28.12 -36.87 27.93
C GLY A 229 27.17 -35.93 28.67
N LYS A 230 27.51 -34.63 28.81
CA LYS A 230 26.66 -33.65 29.52
C LYS A 230 25.91 -32.72 28.55
N LYS A 231 24.75 -32.20 28.98
CA LYS A 231 23.90 -31.27 28.19
C LYS A 231 24.47 -29.86 28.23
N ILE A 232 24.70 -29.25 27.07
CA ILE A 232 25.20 -27.86 26.96
C ILE A 232 24.07 -26.96 26.44
N LYS A 233 23.92 -25.78 27.07
CA LYS A 233 22.96 -24.75 26.67
C LYS A 233 23.69 -23.65 25.90
N LEU A 234 23.35 -23.50 24.63
CA LEU A 234 23.87 -22.46 23.75
C LEU A 234 22.81 -21.36 23.62
N LYS A 235 23.12 -20.17 24.11
CA LYS A 235 22.28 -18.99 23.94
C LYS A 235 22.82 -18.19 22.76
N ILE A 236 22.03 -18.09 21.69
CA ILE A 236 22.37 -17.29 20.51
C ILE A 236 21.42 -16.09 20.46
N LYS A 237 21.99 -14.89 20.58
CA LYS A 237 21.28 -13.63 20.43
C LYS A 237 21.69 -12.98 19.11
N CYS A 238 20.75 -12.96 18.16
CA CYS A 238 20.91 -12.31 16.87
C CYS A 238 20.11 -11.01 16.88
N SER A 239 20.72 -9.89 16.48
CA SER A 239 20.05 -8.60 16.34
C SER A 239 20.22 -8.08 14.92
N LYS A 240 19.15 -8.18 14.10
CA LYS A 240 19.12 -7.78 12.69
C LYS A 240 20.28 -8.37 11.89
N ALA A 241 20.61 -9.64 12.14
CA ALA A 241 21.77 -10.29 11.56
C ALA A 241 21.42 -11.10 10.31
N SER A 242 22.38 -11.26 9.42
CA SER A 242 22.32 -12.14 8.24
C SER A 242 23.59 -12.98 8.15
N GLY A 243 23.46 -14.24 7.73
CA GLY A 243 24.59 -15.14 7.56
C GLY A 243 24.29 -16.59 7.92
N SER A 244 25.35 -17.32 8.23
CA SER A 244 25.28 -18.72 8.62
C SER A 244 26.21 -19.04 9.79
N PHE A 245 25.81 -19.99 10.61
CA PHE A 245 26.68 -20.55 11.65
C PHE A 245 26.64 -22.07 11.61
N GLU A 246 27.79 -22.66 11.95
CA GLU A 246 28.02 -24.08 11.99
C GLU A 246 28.72 -24.46 13.30
N PHE A 247 28.18 -25.49 13.94
CA PHE A 247 28.72 -26.09 15.14
C PHE A 247 28.94 -27.58 14.87
N SER A 248 30.17 -28.04 15.03
CA SER A 248 30.52 -29.45 14.87
C SER A 248 31.26 -29.92 16.12
N ALA A 249 30.74 -30.93 16.82
CA ALA A 249 31.50 -31.63 17.86
C ALA A 249 32.23 -32.82 17.21
N ARG A 250 33.56 -32.86 17.35
CA ARG A 250 34.44 -33.93 16.86
C ARG A 250 35.28 -34.51 17.99
#